data_AF-A0AAU5AY73-F1
#
_entry.id   AF-A0AAU5AY73-F1
#
_cell.length_a   1.000
_cell.length_b   1.000
_cell.length_c   1.000
_cell.angle_alpha   90.00
_cell.angle_beta   90.00
_cell.angle_gamma   90.00
#
_symmetry.space_group_name_H-M   'P 1'
#
loop_
_entity.id
_entity.type
_entity.pdbx_description
1 polymer ?
#
loop_
_entity_poly.entity_id
_entity_poly.type
_entity_poly.pdbx_seq_one_letter_code
_entity_poly.pdbx_strand_id
1 'polypeptide(L)'
;MTPLSLDLAARAWRQAVADSWGDRFGAVDVTCERVALRSLNSVIELVAPDSYRSAQALLSAFTHAGMAPYRPVLTGPPPEGTLLLGPLVERHPNGLLILDGVHRCLAALQEGMGTVWVSVLTAETHPPPAGSPVPLTEVTPSGSARTHTPLFRHTGNPDFRPTDVFLSRAQTRVRREIERLRGP
;
A
#
# COMPACT_ATOMS: atom_id res chain seq x y z
N MET A 1 0.67 -13.52 13.69
CA MET A 1 0.30 -12.14 13.26
C MET A 1 -0.75 -11.65 14.23
N THR A 2 -0.73 -10.36 14.59
CA THR A 2 -1.71 -9.77 15.52
C THR A 2 -2.43 -8.62 14.80
N PRO A 3 -3.78 -8.60 14.72
CA PRO A 3 -4.49 -7.50 14.09
C PRO A 3 -4.20 -6.17 14.78
N LEU A 4 -3.91 -5.15 13.97
CA LEU A 4 -3.79 -3.79 14.47
C LEU A 4 -5.17 -3.11 14.43
N SER A 5 -5.38 -2.14 15.32
CA SER A 5 -6.51 -1.23 15.20
C SER A 5 -6.44 -0.51 13.83
N LEU A 6 -7.54 -0.49 13.10
CA LEU A 6 -7.64 0.17 11.80
C LEU A 6 -7.37 1.68 11.95
N ASP A 7 -7.88 2.30 13.01
CA ASP A 7 -7.65 3.72 13.27
C ASP A 7 -6.18 4.01 13.57
N LEU A 8 -5.51 3.10 14.28
CA LEU A 8 -4.08 3.24 14.55
C LEU A 8 -3.26 3.13 13.25
N ALA A 9 -3.58 2.15 12.40
CA ALA A 9 -2.95 1.99 11.09
C ALA A 9 -3.19 3.22 10.19
N ALA A 10 -4.43 3.70 10.13
CA ALA A 10 -4.83 4.87 9.37
C ALA A 10 -4.10 6.14 9.84
N ARG A 11 -4.03 6.39 11.15
CA ARG A 11 -3.27 7.52 11.71
C ARG A 11 -1.78 7.44 11.40
N ALA A 12 -1.19 6.24 11.44
CA ALA A 12 0.22 6.06 11.13
C ALA A 12 0.52 6.34 9.66
N TRP A 13 -0.32 5.85 8.75
CA TRP A 13 -0.23 6.20 7.33
C TRP A 13 -0.42 7.69 7.10
N ARG A 14 -1.48 8.29 7.68
CA ARG A 14 -1.78 9.71 7.52
C ARG A 14 -0.59 10.59 7.88
N GLN A 15 0.04 10.32 9.03
CA GLN A 15 1.24 11.06 9.44
C GLN A 15 2.41 10.82 8.47
N ALA A 16 2.70 9.56 8.13
CA ALA A 16 3.82 9.23 7.25
C ALA A 16 3.66 9.86 5.85
N VAL A 17 2.43 9.91 5.34
CA VAL A 17 2.08 10.60 4.09
C VAL A 17 2.22 12.10 4.28
N ALA A 18 1.58 12.71 5.28
CA ALA A 18 1.63 14.15 5.51
C ALA A 18 3.08 14.68 5.64
N ASP A 19 3.93 13.97 6.41
CA ASP A 19 5.34 14.33 6.63
C ASP A 19 6.21 14.27 5.36
N SER A 20 5.73 13.59 4.34
CA SER A 20 6.50 13.34 3.13
C SER A 20 5.92 13.99 1.87
N TRP A 21 4.63 14.28 1.89
CA TRP A 21 3.82 14.64 0.74
C TRP A 21 2.83 15.79 1.01
N GLY A 22 2.80 16.35 2.22
CA GLY A 22 1.89 17.44 2.59
C GLY A 22 1.99 18.65 1.66
N ASP A 23 3.20 19.06 1.29
CA ASP A 23 3.42 20.20 0.37
C ASP A 23 2.82 19.98 -1.02
N ARG A 24 2.62 18.73 -1.43
CA ARG A 24 2.13 18.37 -2.77
C ARG A 24 0.62 18.12 -2.79
N PHE A 25 0.13 17.37 -1.81
CA PHE A 25 -1.26 16.90 -1.75
C PHE A 25 -2.15 17.82 -0.90
N GLY A 26 -1.58 18.87 -0.31
CA GLY A 26 -2.27 19.73 0.64
C GLY A 26 -2.70 18.94 1.87
N ALA A 27 -3.91 19.20 2.36
CA ALA A 27 -4.49 18.38 3.41
C ALA A 27 -4.69 16.93 2.92
N VAL A 28 -4.15 15.96 3.66
CA VAL A 28 -4.32 14.53 3.39
C VAL A 28 -5.08 13.83 4.50
N ASP A 29 -5.98 12.94 4.10
CA ASP A 29 -6.61 11.97 4.97
C ASP A 29 -6.27 10.56 4.51
N VAL A 30 -6.21 9.62 5.45
CA VAL A 30 -6.07 8.20 5.19
C VAL A 30 -7.08 7.43 6.01
N THR A 31 -7.81 6.54 5.34
CA THR A 31 -8.72 5.56 5.93
C THR A 31 -8.25 4.15 5.60
N CYS A 32 -8.62 3.16 6.40
CA CYS A 32 -8.45 1.75 6.02
C CYS A 32 -9.80 1.19 5.58
N GLU A 33 -9.90 0.72 4.35
CA GLU A 33 -11.16 0.29 3.74
C GLU A 33 -11.01 -1.07 3.04
N ARG A 34 -12.10 -1.81 2.93
CA ARG A 34 -12.19 -2.95 2.02
C ARG A 34 -12.64 -2.44 0.66
N VAL A 35 -11.84 -2.71 -0.37
CA VAL A 35 -12.13 -2.28 -1.74
C VAL A 35 -12.22 -3.48 -2.67
N ALA A 36 -13.04 -3.36 -3.70
CA ALA A 36 -13.12 -4.36 -4.76
C ALA A 36 -11.83 -4.32 -5.60
N LEU A 37 -11.20 -5.47 -5.83
CA LEU A 37 -9.97 -5.50 -6.62
C LEU A 37 -10.20 -5.04 -8.07
N ARG A 38 -11.39 -5.31 -8.61
CA ARG A 38 -11.79 -4.90 -9.97
C ARG A 38 -11.99 -3.39 -10.13
N SER A 39 -12.10 -2.62 -9.03
CA SER A 39 -12.20 -1.16 -9.10
C SER A 39 -10.86 -0.44 -9.00
N LEU A 40 -9.75 -1.20 -8.88
CA LEU A 40 -8.41 -0.64 -8.76
C LEU A 40 -7.76 -0.45 -10.12
N ASN A 41 -7.06 0.67 -10.28
CA ASN A 41 -6.21 0.97 -11.43
C ASN A 41 -4.74 1.07 -10.98
N SER A 42 -3.82 0.89 -11.92
CA SER A 42 -2.39 1.13 -11.73
C SER A 42 -1.85 1.96 -12.89
N VAL A 43 -0.70 2.61 -12.72
CA VAL A 43 0.10 3.11 -13.86
C VAL A 43 1.16 2.08 -14.30
N ILE A 44 1.15 0.90 -13.69
CA ILE A 44 2.10 -0.19 -13.91
C ILE A 44 1.36 -1.31 -14.63
N GLU A 45 1.71 -1.56 -15.89
CA GLU A 45 1.14 -2.65 -16.71
C GLU A 45 1.78 -4.01 -16.42
N LEU A 46 3.07 -4.00 -16.08
CA LEU A 46 3.89 -5.21 -15.94
C LEU A 46 4.55 -5.23 -14.57
N VAL A 47 4.49 -6.38 -13.90
CA VAL A 47 5.10 -6.56 -12.57
C VAL A 47 6.22 -7.59 -12.60
N ALA A 48 7.23 -7.38 -11.76
CA ALA A 48 8.38 -8.29 -11.67
C ALA A 48 7.95 -9.64 -11.06
N PRO A 49 8.33 -10.80 -11.65
CA PRO A 49 7.86 -12.11 -11.21
C PRO A 49 8.27 -12.42 -9.77
N ASP A 50 9.46 -12.00 -9.33
CA ASP A 50 9.97 -12.28 -8.00
C ASP A 50 9.21 -11.51 -6.91
N SER A 51 8.88 -10.25 -7.19
CA SER A 51 8.04 -9.42 -6.31
C SER A 51 6.60 -9.92 -6.28
N TYR A 52 6.10 -10.41 -7.41
CA TYR A 52 4.80 -11.08 -7.50
C TYR A 52 4.76 -12.36 -6.66
N ARG A 53 5.75 -13.25 -6.77
CA ARG A 53 5.85 -14.46 -5.94
C ARG A 53 5.94 -14.13 -4.45
N SER A 54 6.70 -13.09 -4.09
CA SER A 54 6.77 -12.62 -2.70
C SER A 54 5.41 -12.13 -2.19
N ALA A 55 4.64 -11.45 -3.03
CA ALA A 55 3.29 -11.01 -2.70
C ALA A 55 2.29 -12.17 -2.54
N GLN A 56 2.42 -13.23 -3.35
CA GLN A 56 1.65 -14.48 -3.20
C GLN A 56 1.99 -15.19 -1.88
N ALA A 57 3.28 -15.28 -1.53
CA ALA A 57 3.71 -15.86 -0.25
C ALA A 57 3.15 -15.09 0.94
N LEU A 58 3.16 -13.75 0.88
CA LEU A 58 2.55 -12.90 1.90
C LEU A 58 1.04 -13.13 2.01
N LEU A 59 0.32 -13.18 0.87
CA LEU A 59 -1.12 -13.48 0.86
C LEU A 59 -1.42 -14.83 1.50
N SER A 60 -0.63 -15.86 1.16
CA SER A 60 -0.75 -17.18 1.75
C SER A 60 -0.58 -17.14 3.28
N ALA A 61 0.37 -16.34 3.80
CA ALA A 61 0.54 -16.16 5.24
C ALA A 61 -0.69 -15.52 5.92
N PHE A 62 -1.35 -14.55 5.28
CA PHE A 62 -2.62 -13.99 5.77
C PHE A 62 -3.72 -15.05 5.82
N THR A 63 -3.90 -15.79 4.72
CA THR A 63 -4.91 -16.85 4.61
C THR A 63 -4.70 -17.94 5.65
N HIS A 64 -3.47 -18.43 5.82
CA HIS A 64 -3.12 -19.44 6.82
C HIS A 64 -3.36 -18.95 8.26
N ALA A 65 -3.17 -17.65 8.51
CA ALA A 65 -3.45 -17.05 9.82
C ALA A 65 -4.95 -16.76 10.05
N GLY A 66 -5.84 -17.12 9.11
CA GLY A 66 -7.27 -16.82 9.18
C GLY A 66 -7.57 -15.31 9.13
N MET A 67 -6.67 -14.52 8.54
CA MET A 67 -6.77 -13.07 8.50
C MET A 67 -7.26 -12.59 7.14
N ALA A 68 -8.10 -11.54 7.17
CA ALA A 68 -8.50 -10.86 5.95
C ALA A 68 -7.27 -10.34 5.20
N PRO A 69 -7.16 -10.56 3.87
CA PRO A 69 -5.99 -10.17 3.08
C PRO A 69 -5.59 -8.71 3.28
N TYR A 70 -4.32 -8.53 3.67
CA TYR A 70 -3.66 -7.24 3.85
C TYR A 70 -4.32 -6.29 4.86
N ARG A 71 -5.14 -6.83 5.77
CA ARG A 71 -5.56 -6.08 6.96
C ARG A 71 -4.30 -5.64 7.73
N PRO A 72 -4.25 -4.41 8.26
CA PRO A 72 -3.11 -3.97 9.06
C PRO A 72 -2.84 -4.91 10.26
N VAL A 73 -1.58 -5.33 10.40
CA VAL A 73 -1.15 -6.29 11.44
C VAL A 73 0.24 -5.96 11.95
N LEU A 74 0.56 -6.45 13.14
CA LEU A 74 1.93 -6.59 13.63
C LEU A 74 2.38 -8.04 13.54
N THR A 75 3.57 -8.26 12.99
CA THR A 75 4.25 -9.56 13.01
C THR A 75 5.22 -9.59 14.19
N GLY A 76 4.80 -10.24 15.28
CA GLY A 76 5.56 -10.33 16.53
C GLY A 76 4.91 -9.56 17.68
N PRO A 77 5.46 -9.70 18.90
CA PRO A 77 4.95 -9.01 20.08
C PRO A 77 5.20 -7.49 19.98
N PRO A 78 4.27 -6.64 20.41
CA PRO A 78 4.53 -5.20 20.54
C PRO A 78 5.54 -4.93 21.68
N PRO A 79 6.39 -3.88 21.57
CA PRO A 79 6.43 -2.87 20.51
C PRO A 79 7.36 -3.24 19.34
N GLU A 80 8.05 -4.38 19.43
CA GLU A 80 9.12 -4.79 18.50
C GLU A 80 8.62 -5.40 17.20
N GLY A 81 7.35 -5.83 17.16
CA GLY A 81 6.74 -6.42 15.97
C GLY A 81 6.87 -5.54 14.72
N THR A 82 7.08 -6.19 13.57
CA THR A 82 7.10 -5.49 12.29
C THR A 82 5.69 -5.14 11.85
N LEU A 83 5.48 -3.89 11.48
CA LEU A 83 4.20 -3.41 10.98
C LEU A 83 4.02 -3.82 9.52
N LEU A 84 2.93 -4.54 9.23
CA LEU A 84 2.48 -4.75 7.86
C LEU A 84 1.21 -3.96 7.63
N LEU A 85 1.27 -3.03 6.69
CA LEU A 85 0.14 -2.24 6.22
C LEU A 85 -0.37 -2.78 4.90
N GLY A 86 -1.64 -2.53 4.59
CA GLY A 86 -2.21 -2.86 3.28
C GLY A 86 -1.58 -2.07 2.13
N PRO A 87 -1.95 -2.39 0.88
CA PRO A 87 -1.67 -1.54 -0.28
C PRO A 87 -2.13 -0.10 -0.02
N LEU A 88 -1.40 0.87 -0.56
CA LEU A 88 -1.76 2.28 -0.51
C LEU A 88 -2.40 2.67 -1.83
N VAL A 89 -3.59 3.25 -1.75
CA VAL A 89 -4.42 3.64 -2.90
C VAL A 89 -4.81 5.10 -2.75
N GLU A 90 -4.79 5.87 -3.82
CA GLU A 90 -5.32 7.23 -3.88
C GLU A 90 -6.73 7.22 -4.45
N ARG A 91 -7.61 8.01 -3.83
CA ARG A 91 -8.90 8.34 -4.42
C ARG A 91 -8.71 9.48 -5.42
N HIS A 92 -8.85 9.16 -6.70
CA HIS A 92 -8.86 10.12 -7.80
C HIS A 92 -10.31 10.37 -8.28
N PRO A 93 -10.58 11.49 -8.99
CA PRO A 93 -11.90 11.74 -9.58
C PRO A 93 -12.37 10.60 -10.50
N ASN A 94 -11.44 9.92 -11.18
CA ASN A 94 -11.72 8.87 -12.15
C ASN A 94 -11.62 7.45 -11.57
N GLY A 95 -11.49 7.31 -10.24
CA GLY A 95 -11.45 6.00 -9.57
C GLY A 95 -10.30 5.85 -8.58
N LEU A 96 -10.03 4.60 -8.20
CA LEU A 96 -9.00 4.27 -7.23
C LEU A 96 -7.69 3.93 -7.94
N LEU A 97 -6.61 4.63 -7.60
CA LEU A 97 -5.28 4.43 -8.18
C LEU A 97 -4.34 3.80 -7.15
N ILE A 98 -3.70 2.68 -7.48
CA ILE A 98 -2.70 2.05 -6.63
C ILE A 98 -1.43 2.92 -6.63
N LEU A 99 -1.02 3.40 -5.46
CA LEU A 99 0.25 4.10 -5.27
C LEU A 99 1.35 3.13 -4.88
N ASP A 100 1.00 2.13 -4.07
CA ASP A 100 1.87 1.06 -3.64
C ASP A 100 1.12 -0.27 -3.50
N GLY A 101 1.84 -1.37 -3.77
CA GLY A 101 1.33 -2.71 -3.53
C GLY A 101 0.60 -3.32 -4.73
N VAL A 102 0.91 -2.90 -5.95
CA VAL A 102 0.34 -3.49 -7.18
C VAL A 102 0.52 -5.01 -7.22
N HIS A 103 1.71 -5.51 -6.84
CA HIS A 103 1.99 -6.94 -6.74
C HIS A 103 1.04 -7.67 -5.77
N ARG A 104 0.72 -7.02 -4.64
CA ARG A 104 -0.18 -7.55 -3.59
C ARG A 104 -1.62 -7.59 -4.08
N CYS A 105 -2.10 -6.49 -4.67
CA CYS A 105 -3.44 -6.45 -5.26
C CYS A 105 -3.58 -7.47 -6.39
N LEU A 106 -2.58 -7.59 -7.27
CA LEU A 106 -2.58 -8.55 -8.36
C LEU A 106 -2.58 -9.99 -7.84
N ALA A 107 -1.74 -10.32 -6.87
CA ALA A 107 -1.71 -11.65 -6.26
C ALA A 107 -3.09 -12.03 -5.69
N ALA A 108 -3.72 -11.12 -4.93
CA ALA A 108 -5.07 -11.38 -4.41
C ALA A 108 -6.11 -11.56 -5.54
N LEU A 109 -6.02 -10.78 -6.62
CA LEU A 109 -6.96 -10.88 -7.74
C LEU A 109 -6.84 -12.23 -8.45
N GLN A 110 -5.60 -12.69 -8.67
CA GLN A 110 -5.30 -13.95 -9.34
C GLN A 110 -5.68 -15.18 -8.49
N GLU A 111 -5.61 -15.06 -7.16
CA GLU A 111 -6.14 -16.07 -6.23
C GLU A 111 -7.68 -16.02 -6.08
N GLY A 112 -8.37 -15.26 -6.94
CA GLY A 112 -9.84 -15.21 -6.98
C GLY A 112 -10.49 -14.38 -5.87
N MET A 113 -9.72 -13.56 -5.15
CA MET A 113 -10.29 -12.69 -4.12
C MET A 113 -11.13 -11.58 -4.76
N GLY A 114 -12.30 -11.29 -4.18
CA GLY A 114 -13.13 -10.16 -4.64
C GLY A 114 -12.69 -8.81 -4.07
N THR A 115 -12.20 -8.82 -2.81
CA THR A 115 -11.88 -7.60 -2.06
C THR A 115 -10.62 -7.77 -1.23
N VAL A 116 -9.90 -6.68 -0.99
CA VAL A 116 -8.77 -6.63 -0.05
C VAL A 116 -8.86 -5.40 0.85
N TRP A 117 -8.19 -5.43 2.01
CA TRP A 117 -7.98 -4.22 2.80
C TRP A 117 -6.89 -3.36 2.17
N VAL A 118 -7.17 -2.07 2.01
CA VAL A 118 -6.22 -1.06 1.55
C VAL A 118 -6.25 0.14 2.47
N SER A 119 -5.22 0.98 2.38
CA SER A 119 -5.22 2.33 2.93
C SER A 119 -5.58 3.30 1.81
N VAL A 120 -6.70 4.01 1.95
CA VAL A 120 -7.20 4.95 0.95
C VAL A 120 -6.77 6.35 1.36
N LEU A 121 -5.91 6.95 0.56
CA LEU A 121 -5.48 8.34 0.66
C LEU A 121 -6.48 9.22 -0.09
N THR A 122 -6.99 10.23 0.60
CA THR A 122 -7.74 11.34 0.01
C THR A 122 -6.92 12.61 0.23
N ALA A 123 -6.78 13.42 -0.81
CA ALA A 123 -5.97 14.62 -0.81
C ALA A 123 -6.80 15.82 -1.24
N GLU A 124 -6.42 17.02 -0.82
CA GLU A 124 -6.98 18.27 -1.30
C GLU A 124 -6.66 18.51 -2.78
N THR A 125 -5.41 18.21 -3.17
CA THR A 125 -4.95 18.31 -4.56
C THR A 125 -4.73 16.92 -5.16
N HIS A 126 -5.23 16.73 -6.38
CA HIS A 126 -5.11 15.49 -7.15
C HIS A 126 -4.21 15.69 -8.37
N PRO A 127 -2.88 15.61 -8.22
CA PRO A 127 -1.96 15.72 -9.35
C PRO A 127 -2.25 14.61 -10.36
N PRO A 128 -2.17 14.85 -11.68
CA PRO A 128 -2.42 13.81 -12.67
C PRO A 128 -1.49 12.61 -12.45
N PRO A 129 -1.96 11.37 -12.71
CA PRO A 129 -1.11 10.19 -12.60
C PRO A 129 0.11 10.30 -13.51
N ALA A 130 1.25 9.75 -13.08
CA ALA A 130 2.52 9.79 -13.82
C ALA A 130 2.52 8.97 -15.14
N GLY A 131 1.37 8.41 -15.53
CA GLY A 131 1.16 7.61 -16.73
C GLY A 131 -0.32 7.28 -16.91
N SER A 132 -0.67 6.64 -18.02
CA SER A 132 -2.04 6.22 -18.28
C SER A 132 -2.49 5.17 -17.25
N PRO A 133 -3.65 5.36 -16.59
CA PRO A 133 -4.21 4.33 -15.73
C PRO A 133 -4.61 3.10 -16.54
N VAL A 134 -4.24 1.92 -16.04
CA VAL A 134 -4.66 0.62 -16.53
C VAL A 134 -5.43 -0.14 -15.44
N PRO A 135 -6.54 -0.82 -15.76
CA PRO A 135 -7.24 -1.64 -14.79
C PRO A 135 -6.33 -2.73 -14.21
N LEU A 136 -6.48 -3.04 -12.92
CA LEU A 136 -5.69 -4.10 -12.28
C LEU A 136 -5.84 -5.47 -12.98
N THR A 137 -6.99 -5.72 -13.61
CA THR A 137 -7.27 -6.93 -14.39
C THR A 137 -6.41 -7.09 -15.63
N GLU A 138 -5.78 -6.01 -16.11
CA GLU A 138 -4.90 -6.01 -17.28
C GLU A 138 -3.41 -6.05 -16.90
N VAL A 139 -3.09 -5.93 -15.60
CA VAL A 139 -1.73 -5.99 -15.11
C VAL A 139 -1.23 -7.43 -15.12
N THR A 140 -0.04 -7.67 -15.66
CA THR A 140 0.49 -9.04 -15.81
C THR A 140 1.91 -9.20 -15.25
N PRO A 141 2.25 -10.36 -14.64
CA PRO A 141 3.65 -10.68 -14.34
C PRO A 141 4.43 -10.89 -15.64
N SER A 142 5.62 -10.29 -15.75
CA SER A 142 6.45 -10.40 -16.96
C SER A 142 7.94 -10.47 -16.60
N GLY A 143 8.68 -11.37 -17.23
CA GLY A 143 10.15 -11.47 -17.09
C GLY A 143 10.92 -10.45 -17.95
N SER A 144 10.25 -9.48 -18.57
CA SER A 144 10.91 -8.51 -19.45
C SER A 144 11.89 -7.62 -18.68
N ALA A 145 12.97 -7.15 -19.30
CA ALA A 145 13.90 -6.21 -18.65
C ALA A 145 13.19 -4.94 -18.11
N ARG A 146 12.08 -4.52 -18.74
CA ARG A 146 11.26 -3.37 -18.33
C ARG A 146 10.68 -3.48 -16.93
N THR A 147 10.42 -4.69 -16.42
CA THR A 147 9.88 -4.88 -15.06
C THR A 147 10.93 -4.74 -13.96
N HIS A 148 12.22 -4.79 -14.32
CA HIS A 148 13.34 -4.63 -13.39
C HIS A 148 13.83 -3.18 -13.32
N THR A 149 13.43 -2.33 -14.26
CA THR A 149 13.69 -0.90 -14.21
C THR A 149 12.58 -0.21 -13.41
N PRO A 150 12.87 0.39 -12.25
CA PRO A 150 11.85 1.15 -11.53
C PRO A 150 11.37 2.30 -12.40
N LEU A 151 10.06 2.40 -12.65
CA LEU A 151 9.49 3.32 -13.64
C LEU A 151 9.87 4.79 -13.46
N PHE A 152 10.36 5.21 -12.27
CA PHE A 152 10.74 6.61 -12.04
C PHE A 152 11.99 6.83 -11.16
N ARG A 153 12.68 5.78 -10.65
CA ARG A 153 13.76 5.89 -9.63
C ARG A 153 15.02 6.65 -10.09
N HIS A 154 15.11 6.98 -11.38
CA HIS A 154 16.25 7.71 -11.97
C HIS A 154 15.83 8.85 -12.91
N THR A 155 14.55 9.21 -12.91
CA THR A 155 14.01 10.21 -13.85
C THR A 155 14.08 11.64 -13.33
N GLY A 156 14.50 11.82 -12.06
CA GLY A 156 14.33 13.10 -11.37
C GLY A 156 12.87 13.53 -11.26
N ASN A 157 11.93 12.62 -11.55
CA ASN A 157 10.52 12.93 -11.57
C ASN A 157 10.07 13.21 -10.13
N PRO A 158 9.59 14.42 -9.80
CA PRO A 158 8.99 14.71 -8.50
C PRO A 158 7.76 13.81 -8.21
N ASP A 159 7.27 13.10 -9.22
CA ASP A 159 6.22 12.10 -9.13
C ASP A 159 6.67 10.72 -8.67
N PHE A 160 7.98 10.46 -8.53
CA PHE A 160 8.46 9.19 -7.98
C PHE A 160 8.15 9.07 -6.49
N ARG A 161 7.64 7.89 -6.10
CA ARG A 161 7.08 7.62 -4.77
C ARG A 161 7.96 6.62 -4.03
N PRO A 162 8.86 7.03 -3.11
CA PRO A 162 9.71 6.10 -2.38
C PRO A 162 8.92 5.43 -1.24
N THR A 163 8.13 4.41 -1.58
CA THR A 163 7.28 3.66 -0.62
C THR A 163 8.02 3.24 0.66
N ASP A 164 9.27 2.82 0.54
CA ASP A 164 10.09 2.36 1.67
C ASP A 164 10.25 3.42 2.76
N VAL A 165 10.34 4.70 2.38
CA VAL A 165 10.45 5.82 3.32
C VAL A 165 9.14 6.00 4.09
N PHE A 166 7.99 5.87 3.42
CA PHE A 166 6.69 6.00 4.09
C PHE A 166 6.44 4.85 5.06
N LEU A 167 6.74 3.61 4.65
CA LEU A 167 6.57 2.44 5.50
C LEU A 167 7.45 2.53 6.76
N SER A 168 8.70 2.98 6.60
CA SER A 168 9.62 3.19 7.74
C SER A 168 9.10 4.27 8.71
N ARG A 169 8.60 5.40 8.18
CA ARG A 169 8.00 6.48 8.99
C ARG A 169 6.73 6.01 9.69
N ALA A 170 5.85 5.31 8.99
CA ALA A 170 4.62 4.75 9.54
C ALA A 170 4.91 3.74 10.66
N GLN A 171 5.91 2.87 10.48
CA GLN A 171 6.34 1.91 11.50
C GLN A 171 6.87 2.61 12.76
N THR A 172 7.70 3.64 12.59
CA THR A 172 8.20 4.45 13.71
C THR A 172 7.04 5.09 14.49
N ARG A 173 6.01 5.58 13.79
CA ARG A 173 4.85 6.20 14.43
C ARG A 173 3.99 5.18 15.20
N VAL A 174 3.69 4.02 14.61
CA VAL A 174 2.95 2.94 15.28
C VAL A 174 3.67 2.51 16.55
N ARG A 175 4.99 2.34 16.49
CA ARG A 175 5.79 1.95 17.66
C ARG A 175 5.63 2.94 18.82
N ARG A 176 5.84 4.23 18.55
CA ARG A 176 5.68 5.31 19.56
C ARG A 176 4.27 5.36 20.15
N GLU A 177 3.25 5.13 19.32
CA GLU A 177 1.87 5.19 19.76
C GLU A 177 1.49 3.98 20.64
N ILE A 178 1.98 2.79 20.30
CA ILE A 178 1.83 1.59 21.13
C ILE A 178 2.54 1.75 22.47
N GLU A 179 3.76 2.31 22.47
CA GLU A 179 4.51 2.62 23.69
C GLU A 179 3.74 3.61 24.57
N ARG A 180 3.19 4.69 23.97
CA ARG A 180 2.37 5.67 24.68
C ARG A 180 1.13 5.06 25.32
N LEU A 181 0.44 4.17 24.63
CA LEU A 181 -0.79 3.53 25.11
C LEU A 181 -0.54 2.49 26.22
N ARG A 182 0.69 2.00 26.37
CA ARG A 182 1.06 1.07 27.44
C ARG A 182 1.32 1.73 28.79
N GLY A 183 1.48 3.06 28.82
CA GLY A 183 1.90 3.78 30.02
C GLY A 183 3.37 3.49 30.39
N PRO A 184 3.94 4.24 31.34
CA PRO A 184 5.24 3.93 31.92
C PRO A 184 5.22 2.61 32.71
#